data_AF-A0A7V8XZY7-F1
#
_entry.id   AF-A0A7V8XZY7-F1
#
_cell.length_a   1.000
_cell.length_b   1.000
_cell.length_c   1.000
_cell.angle_alpha   90.00
_cell.angle_beta   90.00
_cell.angle_gamma   90.00
#
_symmetry.space_group_name_H-M   'P 1'
#
loop_
_entity.id
_entity.type
_entity.pdbx_description
1 polymer ?
#
loop_
_entity_poly.entity_id
_entity_poly.type
_entity_poly.pdbx_seq_one_letter_code
_entity_poly.pdbx_strand_id
1 'polypeptide(L)'
;VGIVRRAEVDVTDRRLLGVALDLAVATAGRGRREPLLTDVVDVLTEGAEPLRSVAAARSETGYRRVARDLLNTLALICDGTIRGIFNRPSTVSPTLDTPALSLDISALADDPDDVLAAAMLCSWAWSSAVIDGVRGEGAGNVVVVQDELWRALRVAPGLVERSDQITRLNRHRGVVSFQVTHSLDDLRALPTEADRAKAHGLVSRNGVVVLGGMAERELDALAGITPLSPGERSLVTSWAAPPTWVPGALHPGRGRYLVKSGERVGLPVALDLTPSEQSLYDTDGAFTRRAPAAGR
;
A
#
# COMPACT_ATOMS: atom_id res chain seq x y z
N VAL A 1 -4.20 8.68 11.26
CA VAL A 1 -3.89 9.68 12.31
C VAL A 1 -2.43 10.11 12.28
N GLY A 2 -1.45 9.26 12.63
CA GLY A 2 -0.05 9.70 12.74
C GLY A 2 0.56 10.32 11.47
N ILE A 3 0.20 9.78 10.29
CA ILE A 3 0.67 10.31 8.99
C ILE A 3 0.07 11.69 8.71
N VAL A 4 -1.26 11.80 8.75
CA VAL A 4 -1.99 13.06 8.50
C VAL A 4 -1.62 14.15 9.52
N ARG A 5 -1.39 13.77 10.78
CA ARG A 5 -0.91 14.69 11.82
C ARG A 5 0.55 15.10 11.64
N ARG A 6 1.34 14.30 10.91
CA ARG A 6 2.81 14.40 10.82
C ARG A 6 3.49 14.38 12.19
N ALA A 7 2.91 13.65 13.13
CA ALA A 7 3.39 13.53 14.50
C ALA A 7 3.06 12.15 15.08
N GLU A 8 3.83 11.73 16.08
CA GLU A 8 3.54 10.47 16.76
C GLU A 8 2.20 10.57 17.50
N VAL A 9 1.41 9.49 17.42
CA VAL A 9 0.18 9.35 18.21
C VAL A 9 0.61 8.92 19.60
N ASP A 10 0.37 9.75 20.61
CA ASP A 10 0.79 9.47 21.98
C ASP A 10 -0.05 8.36 22.65
N VAL A 11 0.32 7.96 23.86
CA VAL A 11 -0.37 6.89 24.61
C VAL A 11 -1.82 7.26 24.91
N THR A 12 -2.08 8.53 25.22
CA THR A 12 -3.43 9.02 25.54
C THR A 12 -4.30 8.97 24.30
N ASP A 13 -3.82 9.47 23.16
CA ASP A 13 -4.50 9.45 21.87
C ASP A 13 -4.82 8.01 21.44
N ARG A 14 -3.87 7.07 21.58
CA ARG A 14 -4.11 5.65 21.26
C ARG A 14 -5.22 5.07 22.13
N ARG A 15 -5.23 5.37 23.42
CA ARG A 15 -6.27 4.90 24.35
C ARG A 15 -7.63 5.56 24.07
N LEU A 16 -7.63 6.86 23.75
CA LEU A 16 -8.85 7.59 23.38
C LEU A 16 -9.45 7.01 22.10
N LEU A 17 -8.63 6.77 21.06
CA LEU A 17 -9.06 6.13 19.82
C LEU A 17 -9.64 4.74 20.06
N GLY A 18 -8.98 3.91 20.89
CA GLY A 18 -9.47 2.58 21.22
C GLY A 18 -10.85 2.61 21.89
N VAL A 19 -11.00 3.39 22.96
CA VAL A 19 -12.27 3.51 23.67
C VAL A 19 -13.36 4.14 22.79
N ALA A 20 -13.02 5.16 22.01
CA ALA A 20 -13.98 5.79 21.11
C ALA A 20 -14.45 4.85 20.01
N LEU A 21 -13.56 4.03 19.45
CA LEU A 21 -13.90 3.00 18.49
C LEU A 21 -14.83 1.95 19.09
N ASP A 22 -14.55 1.45 20.30
CA ASP A 22 -15.41 0.47 20.99
C ASP A 22 -16.83 1.01 21.21
N LEU A 23 -16.94 2.28 21.63
CA LEU A 23 -18.22 2.96 21.83
C LEU A 23 -18.96 3.20 20.50
N ALA A 24 -18.24 3.59 19.45
CA ALA A 24 -18.80 3.77 18.11
C ALA A 24 -19.32 2.45 17.53
N VAL A 25 -18.55 1.36 17.66
CA VAL A 25 -18.94 0.00 17.26
C VAL A 25 -20.18 -0.46 18.02
N ALA A 26 -20.22 -0.27 19.34
CA ALA A 26 -21.37 -0.66 20.16
C ALA A 26 -22.65 0.10 19.75
N THR A 27 -22.51 1.38 19.41
CA THR A 27 -23.63 2.23 18.96
C THR A 27 -24.10 1.84 17.56
N ALA A 28 -23.17 1.69 16.61
CA ALA A 28 -23.46 1.28 15.25
C ALA A 28 -24.08 -0.13 15.18
N GLY A 29 -23.61 -1.05 16.02
CA GLY A 29 -24.15 -2.41 16.13
C GLY A 29 -25.61 -2.45 16.59
N ARG A 30 -26.01 -1.59 17.53
CA ARG A 30 -27.44 -1.43 17.90
C ARG A 30 -28.29 -0.97 16.72
N GLY A 31 -27.71 -0.15 15.84
CA GLY A 31 -28.33 0.32 14.59
C GLY A 31 -28.21 -0.66 13.41
N ARG A 32 -27.59 -1.84 13.59
CA ARG A 32 -27.31 -2.83 12.53
C ARG A 32 -26.56 -2.22 11.32
N ARG A 33 -25.62 -1.30 11.57
CA ARG A 33 -24.76 -0.72 10.55
C ARG A 33 -23.29 -0.84 10.92
N GLU A 34 -22.42 -0.76 9.92
CA GLU A 34 -20.98 -0.63 10.16
C GLU A 34 -20.65 0.76 10.75
N PRO A 35 -19.70 0.84 11.69
CA PRO A 35 -19.25 2.12 12.23
C PRO A 35 -18.45 2.89 11.17
N LEU A 36 -18.63 4.21 11.16
CA LEU A 36 -17.91 5.14 10.31
C LEU A 36 -16.91 5.95 11.11
N LEU A 37 -15.91 6.52 10.44
CA LEU A 37 -14.96 7.44 11.08
C LEU A 37 -15.67 8.64 11.75
N THR A 38 -16.77 9.12 11.16
CA THR A 38 -17.60 10.18 11.72
C THR A 38 -18.21 9.79 13.07
N ASP A 39 -18.56 8.52 13.27
CA ASP A 39 -19.09 8.06 14.55
C ASP A 39 -18.01 8.13 15.65
N VAL A 40 -16.78 7.81 15.31
CA VAL A 40 -15.63 7.94 16.22
C VAL A 40 -15.39 9.41 16.57
N VAL A 41 -15.51 10.31 15.59
CA VAL A 41 -15.41 11.77 15.81
C VAL A 41 -16.55 12.26 16.71
N ASP A 42 -17.78 11.81 16.50
CA ASP A 42 -18.94 12.18 17.30
C ASP A 42 -18.77 11.72 18.76
N VAL A 43 -18.37 10.47 18.96
CA VAL A 43 -18.08 9.89 20.28
C VAL A 43 -16.96 10.65 21.01
N LEU A 44 -15.88 10.99 20.30
CA LEU A 44 -14.80 11.81 20.86
C LEU A 44 -15.24 13.26 21.14
N THR A 45 -16.19 13.78 20.38
CA THR A 45 -16.71 15.15 20.59
C THR A 45 -17.63 15.21 21.80
N GLU A 46 -18.50 14.20 21.97
CA GLU A 46 -19.37 14.05 23.15
C GLU A 46 -18.55 13.86 24.43
N GLY A 47 -17.47 13.08 24.35
CA GLY A 47 -16.53 12.94 25.45
C GLY A 47 -17.16 12.32 26.70
N ALA A 48 -17.83 11.17 26.53
CA ALA A 48 -18.46 10.42 27.63
C ALA A 48 -17.47 10.01 28.74
N GLU A 49 -17.99 9.59 29.90
CA GLU A 49 -17.18 9.33 31.10
C GLU A 49 -15.97 8.40 30.90
N PRO A 50 -16.06 7.30 30.12
CA PRO A 50 -14.89 6.46 29.82
C PRO A 50 -13.75 7.24 29.13
N LEU A 51 -14.08 8.16 28.22
CA LEU A 51 -13.10 8.98 27.51
C LEU A 51 -12.49 10.05 28.43
N ARG A 52 -13.30 10.68 29.29
CA ARG A 52 -12.80 11.62 30.30
C ARG A 52 -11.86 10.95 31.30
N SER A 53 -12.17 9.72 31.69
CA SER A 53 -11.32 8.88 32.54
C SER A 53 -9.98 8.57 31.86
N VAL A 54 -9.98 8.20 30.58
CA VAL A 54 -8.74 7.97 29.81
C VAL A 54 -7.88 9.23 29.75
N ALA A 55 -8.50 10.39 29.50
CA ALA A 55 -7.82 11.68 29.44
C ALA A 55 -7.37 12.22 30.81
N ALA A 56 -7.70 11.52 31.91
CA ALA A 56 -7.52 11.99 33.29
C ALA A 56 -8.10 13.41 33.51
N ALA A 57 -9.19 13.74 32.80
CA ALA A 57 -9.77 15.07 32.79
C ALA A 57 -10.78 15.23 33.94
N ARG A 58 -10.60 16.28 34.75
CA ARG A 58 -11.50 16.60 35.88
C ARG A 58 -12.70 17.47 35.48
N SER A 59 -12.78 17.88 34.22
CA SER A 59 -13.86 18.70 33.67
C SER A 59 -13.98 18.47 32.17
N GLU A 60 -15.13 18.82 31.61
CA GLU A 60 -15.38 18.76 30.17
C GLU A 60 -14.41 19.65 29.38
N THR A 61 -14.14 20.87 29.87
CA THR A 61 -13.14 21.77 29.26
C THR A 61 -11.74 21.16 29.28
N GLY A 62 -11.38 20.45 30.36
CA GLY A 62 -10.11 19.73 30.45
C GLY A 62 -10.02 18.62 29.40
N TYR A 63 -11.09 17.85 29.23
CA TYR A 63 -11.17 16.79 28.21
C TYR A 63 -11.03 17.37 26.80
N ARG A 64 -11.82 18.39 26.46
CA ARG A 64 -11.78 19.02 25.13
C ARG A 64 -10.37 19.53 24.80
N ARG A 65 -9.61 20.02 25.78
CA ARG A 65 -8.23 20.46 25.58
C ARG A 65 -7.30 19.30 25.22
N VAL A 66 -7.43 18.16 25.91
CA VAL A 66 -6.64 16.95 25.64
C VAL A 66 -7.01 16.35 24.29
N ALA A 67 -8.30 16.23 23.97
CA ALA A 67 -8.78 15.60 22.75
C ALA A 67 -8.66 16.47 21.48
N ARG A 68 -8.42 17.79 21.63
CA ARG A 68 -8.48 18.77 20.54
C ARG A 68 -7.64 18.38 19.32
N ASP A 69 -6.38 18.02 19.53
CA ASP A 69 -5.45 17.79 18.42
C ASP A 69 -5.80 16.49 17.67
N LEU A 70 -6.26 15.47 18.41
CA LEU A 70 -6.79 14.23 17.83
C LEU A 70 -8.06 14.50 17.02
N LEU A 71 -9.02 15.25 17.58
CA LEU A 71 -10.25 15.63 16.89
C LEU A 71 -9.97 16.42 15.61
N ASN A 72 -9.08 17.42 15.66
CA ASN A 72 -8.68 18.18 14.47
C ASN A 72 -8.05 17.28 13.40
N THR A 73 -7.24 16.30 13.80
CA THR A 73 -6.64 15.35 12.86
C THR A 73 -7.70 14.47 12.19
N LEU A 74 -8.67 13.96 12.96
CA LEU A 74 -9.75 13.13 12.44
C LEU A 74 -10.70 13.95 11.55
N ALA A 75 -11.02 15.18 11.94
CA ALA A 75 -11.79 16.12 11.12
C ALA A 75 -11.10 16.40 9.79
N LEU A 76 -9.78 16.58 9.76
CA LEU A 76 -9.02 16.73 8.51
C LEU A 76 -9.12 15.50 7.60
N ILE A 77 -9.21 14.29 8.16
CA ILE A 77 -9.45 13.07 7.37
C ILE A 77 -10.87 13.07 6.79
N CYS A 78 -11.87 13.50 7.57
CA CYS A 78 -13.26 13.56 7.14
C CYS A 78 -13.54 14.65 6.10
N ASP A 79 -12.92 15.83 6.24
CA ASP A 79 -13.25 17.04 5.47
C ASP A 79 -12.17 17.45 4.46
N GLY A 80 -10.96 16.90 4.58
CA GLY A 80 -9.81 17.22 3.73
C GLY A 80 -9.76 16.46 2.41
N THR A 81 -8.55 16.26 1.89
CA THR A 81 -8.31 15.71 0.55
C THR A 81 -8.86 14.29 0.35
N ILE A 82 -8.84 13.47 1.39
CA ILE A 82 -9.35 12.08 1.38
C ILE A 82 -10.80 11.95 1.86
N ARG A 83 -11.55 13.07 1.90
CA ARG A 83 -12.97 13.03 2.21
C ARG A 83 -13.73 12.10 1.27
N GLY A 84 -14.73 11.42 1.79
CA GLY A 84 -15.55 10.47 1.04
C GLY A 84 -14.95 9.07 0.97
N ILE A 85 -13.64 8.90 1.22
CA ILE A 85 -12.99 7.58 1.16
C ILE A 85 -13.28 6.76 2.43
N PHE A 86 -13.19 7.38 3.62
CA PHE A 86 -13.29 6.67 4.91
C PHE A 86 -14.45 7.14 5.82
N ASN A 87 -15.24 8.11 5.38
CA ASN A 87 -16.36 8.68 6.15
C ASN A 87 -17.73 8.40 5.51
N ARG A 88 -17.83 7.33 4.71
CA ARG A 88 -19.08 6.85 4.11
C ARG A 88 -19.12 5.32 4.18
N PRO A 89 -20.32 4.71 4.15
CA PRO A 89 -20.42 3.26 3.99
C PRO A 89 -19.65 2.79 2.75
N SER A 90 -18.98 1.65 2.88
CA SER A 90 -18.28 1.03 1.76
C SER A 90 -19.25 0.82 0.60
N THR A 91 -18.85 1.20 -0.61
CA THR A 91 -19.63 0.94 -1.84
C THR A 91 -19.32 -0.44 -2.43
N VAL A 92 -18.37 -1.16 -1.85
CA VAL A 92 -17.90 -2.48 -2.29
C VAL A 92 -18.00 -3.45 -1.12
N SER A 93 -18.58 -4.63 -1.36
CA SER A 93 -18.71 -5.71 -0.38
C SER A 93 -18.22 -7.03 -1.00
N PRO A 94 -16.91 -7.32 -0.91
CA PRO A 94 -16.35 -8.54 -1.48
C PRO A 94 -16.92 -9.79 -0.79
N THR A 95 -17.20 -10.82 -1.58
CA THR A 95 -17.68 -12.14 -1.12
C THR A 95 -16.67 -13.23 -1.48
N LEU A 96 -16.91 -14.46 -1.03
CA LEU A 96 -16.14 -15.64 -1.45
C LEU A 96 -16.08 -15.83 -2.97
N ASP A 97 -17.10 -15.36 -3.69
CA ASP A 97 -17.22 -15.48 -5.15
C ASP A 97 -16.53 -14.32 -5.90
N THR A 98 -15.93 -13.35 -5.20
CA THR A 98 -15.23 -12.23 -5.84
C THR A 98 -13.86 -12.70 -6.35
N PRO A 99 -13.66 -12.85 -7.68
CA PRO A 99 -12.46 -13.49 -8.21
C PRO A 99 -11.22 -12.59 -8.13
N ALA A 100 -11.43 -11.27 -8.20
CA ALA A 100 -10.39 -10.26 -8.09
C ALA A 100 -11.00 -8.94 -7.64
N LEU A 101 -10.21 -8.16 -6.89
CA LEU A 101 -10.55 -6.80 -6.48
C LEU A 101 -9.33 -5.91 -6.71
N SER A 102 -9.52 -4.81 -7.45
CA SER A 102 -8.50 -3.79 -7.65
C SER A 102 -8.93 -2.50 -6.96
N LEU A 103 -8.06 -1.96 -6.11
CA LEU A 103 -8.25 -0.66 -5.47
C LEU A 103 -7.39 0.37 -6.21
N ASP A 104 -8.02 1.10 -7.11
CA ASP A 104 -7.35 2.14 -7.88
C ASP A 104 -7.28 3.45 -7.08
N ILE A 105 -6.05 3.88 -6.78
CA ILE A 105 -5.74 5.13 -6.08
C ILE A 105 -5.12 6.18 -7.00
N SER A 106 -5.15 5.97 -8.33
CA SER A 106 -4.57 6.88 -9.31
C SER A 106 -5.14 8.29 -9.24
N ALA A 107 -6.40 8.45 -8.79
CA ALA A 107 -7.02 9.75 -8.58
C ALA A 107 -6.31 10.62 -7.51
N LEU A 108 -5.49 10.00 -6.64
CA LEU A 108 -4.70 10.65 -5.60
C LEU A 108 -3.21 10.77 -5.99
N ALA A 109 -2.83 10.44 -7.23
CA ALA A 109 -1.43 10.38 -7.64
C ALA A 109 -0.74 11.76 -7.61
N ASP A 110 -1.50 12.83 -7.82
CA ASP A 110 -1.02 14.22 -7.81
C ASP A 110 -1.20 14.91 -6.44
N ASP A 111 -1.78 14.22 -5.45
CA ASP A 111 -1.94 14.75 -4.10
C ASP A 111 -0.63 14.69 -3.30
N PRO A 112 -0.50 15.46 -2.21
CA PRO A 112 0.67 15.39 -1.33
C PRO A 112 0.97 13.97 -0.85
N ASP A 113 2.25 13.61 -0.75
CA ASP A 113 2.71 12.25 -0.40
C ASP A 113 2.04 11.68 0.86
N ASP A 114 1.77 12.53 1.87
CA ASP A 114 1.12 12.10 3.11
C ASP A 114 -0.34 11.71 2.95
N VAL A 115 -1.05 12.34 2.01
CA VAL A 115 -2.40 11.98 1.62
C VAL A 115 -2.40 10.64 0.89
N LEU A 116 -1.53 10.49 -0.11
CA LEU A 116 -1.38 9.25 -0.88
C LEU A 116 -1.01 8.07 0.04
N ALA A 117 -0.03 8.25 0.92
CA ALA A 117 0.39 7.22 1.86
C ALA A 117 -0.71 6.84 2.86
N ALA A 118 -1.48 7.81 3.35
CA ALA A 118 -2.64 7.54 4.20
C ALA A 118 -3.67 6.68 3.46
N ALA A 119 -4.00 7.03 2.22
CA ALA A 119 -4.93 6.26 1.38
C ALA A 119 -4.42 4.84 1.10
N MET A 120 -3.13 4.68 0.76
CA MET A 120 -2.50 3.36 0.55
C MET A 120 -2.60 2.47 1.80
N LEU A 121 -2.18 2.99 2.96
CA LEU A 121 -2.18 2.21 4.21
C LEU A 121 -3.58 1.85 4.68
N CYS A 122 -4.54 2.78 4.53
CA CYS A 122 -5.94 2.48 4.85
C CYS A 122 -6.52 1.44 3.89
N SER A 123 -6.22 1.53 2.59
CA SER A 123 -6.62 0.53 1.59
C SER A 123 -6.04 -0.85 1.93
N TRP A 124 -4.78 -0.94 2.35
CA TRP A 124 -4.17 -2.20 2.77
C TRP A 124 -4.78 -2.75 4.06
N ALA A 125 -5.02 -1.89 5.06
CA ALA A 125 -5.66 -2.32 6.30
C ALA A 125 -7.07 -2.85 6.04
N TRP A 126 -7.84 -2.17 5.19
CA TRP A 126 -9.17 -2.63 4.77
C TRP A 126 -9.10 -3.94 3.99
N SER A 127 -8.23 -4.05 2.97
CA SER A 127 -8.05 -5.31 2.21
C SER A 127 -7.63 -6.47 3.11
N SER A 128 -6.75 -6.23 4.08
CA SER A 128 -6.35 -7.25 5.06
C SER A 128 -7.53 -7.71 5.91
N ALA A 129 -8.39 -6.79 6.36
CA ALA A 129 -9.58 -7.13 7.14
C ALA A 129 -10.62 -7.91 6.30
N VAL A 130 -10.83 -7.52 5.04
CA VAL A 130 -11.69 -8.25 4.09
C VAL A 130 -11.17 -9.67 3.88
N ILE A 131 -9.87 -9.82 3.62
CA ILE A 131 -9.25 -11.14 3.43
C ILE A 131 -9.40 -12.01 4.68
N ASP A 132 -9.14 -11.46 5.87
CA ASP A 132 -9.32 -12.19 7.11
C ASP A 132 -10.78 -12.61 7.32
N GLY A 133 -11.75 -11.75 6.99
CA GLY A 133 -13.19 -12.03 7.07
C GLY A 133 -13.64 -13.14 6.12
N VAL A 134 -13.38 -12.97 4.82
CA VAL A 134 -13.75 -13.94 3.76
C VAL A 134 -13.07 -15.30 4.01
N ARG A 135 -11.84 -15.32 4.55
CA ARG A 135 -11.17 -16.57 4.93
C ARG A 135 -11.76 -17.23 6.17
N GLY A 136 -12.30 -16.46 7.11
CA GLY A 136 -13.10 -16.99 8.22
C GLY A 136 -14.29 -17.84 7.75
N GLU A 137 -14.76 -17.60 6.52
CA GLU A 137 -15.86 -18.32 5.86
C GLU A 137 -15.39 -19.50 4.97
N GLY A 138 -14.08 -19.79 4.94
CA GLY A 138 -13.52 -20.94 4.24
C GLY A 138 -12.84 -20.66 2.89
N ALA A 139 -12.53 -19.41 2.57
CA ALA A 139 -11.83 -19.07 1.32
C ALA A 139 -10.45 -19.74 1.20
N GLY A 140 -10.07 -20.04 -0.04
CA GLY A 140 -8.76 -20.59 -0.39
C GLY A 140 -7.59 -19.61 -0.22
N ASN A 141 -6.49 -19.89 -0.91
CA ASN A 141 -5.34 -18.99 -0.91
C ASN A 141 -5.69 -17.68 -1.63
N VAL A 142 -5.25 -16.56 -1.08
CA VAL A 142 -5.46 -15.22 -1.64
C VAL A 142 -4.14 -14.63 -2.08
N VAL A 143 -4.12 -14.03 -3.27
CA VAL A 143 -2.97 -13.29 -3.77
C VAL A 143 -3.23 -11.80 -3.58
N VAL A 144 -2.29 -11.11 -2.94
CA VAL A 144 -2.32 -9.66 -2.73
C VAL A 144 -1.17 -9.05 -3.51
N VAL A 145 -1.48 -8.12 -4.40
CA VAL A 145 -0.48 -7.35 -5.15
C VAL A 145 -0.43 -5.94 -4.57
N GLN A 146 0.75 -5.55 -4.11
CA GLN A 146 1.04 -4.24 -3.56
C GLN A 146 1.98 -3.52 -4.52
N ASP A 147 1.41 -2.63 -5.33
CA ASP A 147 2.18 -1.81 -6.25
C ASP A 147 2.70 -0.54 -5.57
N GLU A 148 3.93 -0.16 -5.89
CA GLU A 148 4.60 1.06 -5.43
C GLU A 148 4.57 1.26 -3.90
N LEU A 149 4.63 0.16 -3.14
CA LEU A 149 4.61 0.13 -1.66
C LEU A 149 5.58 1.15 -1.04
N TRP A 150 6.74 1.35 -1.66
CA TRP A 150 7.77 2.28 -1.19
C TRP A 150 7.25 3.72 -1.01
N ARG A 151 6.26 4.17 -1.79
CA ARG A 151 5.71 5.53 -1.68
C ARG A 151 5.14 5.77 -0.30
N ALA A 152 4.33 4.83 0.19
CA ALA A 152 3.78 4.92 1.53
C ALA A 152 4.86 4.83 2.61
N LEU A 153 5.88 4.00 2.40
CA LEU A 153 6.93 3.75 3.40
C LEU A 153 7.82 4.98 3.67
N ARG A 154 7.95 5.93 2.73
CA ARG A 154 8.79 7.12 2.87
C ARG A 154 8.20 8.21 3.75
N VAL A 155 6.88 8.24 3.90
CA VAL A 155 6.18 9.41 4.46
C VAL A 155 6.40 9.59 5.96
N ALA A 156 6.64 8.50 6.70
CA ALA A 156 6.91 8.59 8.12
C ALA A 156 7.85 7.47 8.59
N PRO A 157 8.73 7.75 9.57
CA PRO A 157 9.54 6.74 10.21
C PRO A 157 8.71 5.57 10.78
N GLY A 158 9.25 4.35 10.68
CA GLY A 158 8.65 3.15 11.25
C GLY A 158 7.48 2.55 10.46
N LEU A 159 7.14 3.10 9.28
CA LEU A 159 6.11 2.50 8.42
C LEU A 159 6.56 1.16 7.81
N VAL A 160 7.86 0.97 7.61
CA VAL A 160 8.43 -0.31 7.16
C VAL A 160 8.12 -1.43 8.16
N GLU A 161 8.30 -1.15 9.45
CA GLU A 161 7.99 -2.10 10.53
C GLU A 161 6.49 -2.43 10.56
N ARG A 162 5.62 -1.42 10.44
CA ARG A 162 4.18 -1.65 10.43
C ARG A 162 3.74 -2.48 9.22
N SER A 163 4.32 -2.21 8.05
CA SER A 163 4.09 -3.01 6.86
C SER A 163 4.55 -4.46 7.05
N ASP A 164 5.77 -4.67 7.57
CA ASP A 164 6.30 -6.01 7.85
C ASP A 164 5.34 -6.77 8.80
N GLN A 165 4.89 -6.14 9.88
CA GLN A 165 3.95 -6.74 10.84
C GLN A 165 2.62 -7.18 10.20
N ILE A 166 2.05 -6.37 9.30
CA ILE A 166 0.83 -6.73 8.56
C ILE A 166 1.08 -7.96 7.69
N THR A 167 2.22 -8.03 7.01
CA THR A 167 2.51 -9.11 6.06
C THR A 167 3.11 -10.38 6.69
N ARG A 168 3.61 -10.31 7.93
CA ARG A 168 4.45 -11.37 8.54
C ARG A 168 3.73 -12.72 8.68
N LEU A 169 2.42 -12.70 8.93
CA LEU A 169 1.62 -13.91 9.17
C LEU A 169 0.97 -14.47 7.90
N ASN A 170 1.18 -13.82 6.75
CA ASN A 170 0.50 -14.15 5.49
C ASN A 170 0.71 -15.60 5.07
N ARG A 171 1.92 -16.15 5.23
CA ARG A 171 2.23 -17.53 4.84
C ARG A 171 1.39 -18.57 5.58
N HIS A 172 1.25 -18.44 6.90
CA HIS A 172 0.41 -19.36 7.70
C HIS A 172 -1.08 -19.17 7.41
N ARG A 173 -1.45 -18.00 6.88
CA ARG A 173 -2.79 -17.64 6.46
C ARG A 173 -3.02 -17.87 4.96
N GLY A 174 -2.19 -18.64 4.24
CA GLY A 174 -2.44 -18.88 2.81
C GLY A 174 -2.52 -17.61 1.95
N VAL A 175 -1.96 -16.49 2.43
CA VAL A 175 -1.89 -15.23 1.69
C VAL A 175 -0.51 -15.15 1.03
N VAL A 176 -0.51 -14.96 -0.29
CA VAL A 176 0.70 -14.71 -1.07
C VAL A 176 0.77 -13.22 -1.37
N SER A 177 1.89 -12.58 -1.04
CA SER A 177 2.07 -11.14 -1.27
C SER A 177 3.10 -10.90 -2.36
N PHE A 178 2.73 -10.09 -3.35
CA PHE A 178 3.63 -9.52 -4.33
C PHE A 178 3.86 -8.06 -3.98
N GLN A 179 5.13 -7.66 -3.94
CA GLN A 179 5.53 -6.27 -3.76
C GLN A 179 6.24 -5.85 -5.03
N VAL A 180 5.68 -4.86 -5.72
CA VAL A 180 6.18 -4.37 -7.00
C VAL A 180 6.80 -3.00 -6.77
N THR A 181 8.01 -2.80 -7.27
CA THR A 181 8.76 -1.55 -7.18
C THR A 181 9.62 -1.39 -8.42
N HIS A 182 9.84 -0.15 -8.84
CA HIS A 182 10.67 0.15 -10.00
C HIS A 182 12.16 0.08 -9.71
N SER A 183 12.58 0.46 -8.50
CA SER A 183 13.99 0.36 -8.10
C SER A 183 14.15 0.00 -6.63
N LEU A 184 15.26 -0.65 -6.29
CA LEU A 184 15.69 -0.83 -4.90
C LEU A 184 16.26 0.46 -4.32
N ASP A 185 16.68 1.40 -5.17
CA ASP A 185 17.05 2.74 -4.73
C ASP A 185 15.88 3.41 -4.00
N ASP A 186 14.63 2.99 -4.29
CA ASP A 186 13.50 3.58 -3.65
C ASP A 186 13.42 3.31 -2.14
N LEU A 187 13.89 2.13 -1.74
CA LEU A 187 14.02 1.73 -0.34
C LEU A 187 15.25 2.35 0.34
N ARG A 188 16.25 2.77 -0.44
CA ARG A 188 17.43 3.49 0.08
C ARG A 188 17.14 4.96 0.39
N ALA A 189 16.07 5.53 -0.17
CA ALA A 189 15.64 6.88 0.11
C ALA A 189 14.70 6.99 1.34
N LEU A 190 14.51 5.90 2.10
CA LEU A 190 13.74 5.93 3.34
C LEU A 190 14.41 6.85 4.38
N PRO A 191 13.62 7.54 5.23
CA PRO A 191 14.09 8.65 6.05
C PRO A 191 15.14 8.24 7.08
N THR A 192 15.01 7.03 7.67
CA THR A 192 15.90 6.57 8.74
C THR A 192 16.74 5.39 8.31
N GLU A 193 17.95 5.27 8.87
CA GLU A 193 18.82 4.11 8.63
C GLU A 193 18.17 2.80 9.11
N ALA A 194 17.44 2.86 10.23
CA ALA A 194 16.68 1.74 10.74
C ALA A 194 15.61 1.25 9.75
N ASP A 195 14.87 2.17 9.12
CA ASP A 195 13.88 1.83 8.10
C ASP A 195 14.53 1.25 6.84
N ARG A 196 15.66 1.82 6.39
CA ARG A 196 16.44 1.28 5.25
C ARG A 196 16.91 -0.15 5.51
N ALA A 197 17.47 -0.40 6.69
CA ALA A 197 17.94 -1.73 7.08
C ALA A 197 16.79 -2.75 7.15
N LYS A 198 15.63 -2.35 7.71
CA LYS A 198 14.42 -3.19 7.75
C LYS A 198 13.87 -3.48 6.36
N ALA A 199 13.81 -2.48 5.49
CA ALA A 199 13.32 -2.63 4.13
C ALA A 199 14.21 -3.60 3.34
N HIS A 200 15.54 -3.46 3.45
CA HIS A 200 16.48 -4.41 2.89
C HIS A 200 16.23 -5.84 3.42
N GLY A 201 16.07 -6.00 4.73
CA GLY A 201 15.74 -7.29 5.33
C GLY A 201 14.41 -7.88 4.84
N LEU A 202 13.42 -7.03 4.54
CA LEU A 202 12.14 -7.47 4.00
C LEU A 202 12.33 -8.04 2.59
N VAL A 203 13.08 -7.36 1.72
CA VAL A 203 13.39 -7.89 0.37
C VAL A 203 14.16 -9.21 0.46
N SER A 204 15.15 -9.32 1.34
CA SER A 204 15.95 -10.55 1.55
C SER A 204 15.15 -11.75 2.05
N ARG A 205 13.97 -11.54 2.64
CA ARG A 205 13.11 -12.63 3.11
C ARG A 205 12.13 -13.13 2.05
N ASN A 206 12.03 -12.46 0.90
CA ASN A 206 11.16 -12.92 -0.18
C ASN A 206 11.65 -14.26 -0.72
N GLY A 207 10.78 -15.28 -0.69
CA GLY A 207 11.11 -16.61 -1.19
C GLY A 207 11.26 -16.68 -2.72
N VAL A 208 10.71 -15.69 -3.42
CA VAL A 208 10.81 -15.53 -4.87
C VAL A 208 11.05 -14.06 -5.19
N VAL A 209 11.99 -13.79 -6.11
CA VAL A 209 12.26 -12.47 -6.67
C VAL A 209 12.05 -12.55 -8.18
N VAL A 210 11.30 -11.60 -8.73
CA VAL A 210 11.03 -11.50 -10.16
C VAL A 210 11.71 -10.24 -10.69
N LEU A 211 12.67 -10.39 -11.60
CA LEU A 211 13.48 -9.30 -12.12
C LEU A 211 13.10 -8.99 -13.56
N GLY A 212 12.67 -7.76 -13.83
CA GLY A 212 12.58 -7.23 -15.21
C GLY A 212 13.97 -6.86 -15.75
N GLY A 213 14.03 -6.19 -16.90
CA GLY A 213 15.29 -5.62 -17.38
C GLY A 213 15.81 -4.53 -16.44
N MET A 214 17.07 -4.63 -16.02
CA MET A 214 17.69 -3.74 -15.02
C MET A 214 19.10 -3.34 -15.44
N ALA A 215 19.52 -2.13 -15.07
CA ALA A 215 20.89 -1.69 -15.32
C ALA A 215 21.88 -2.37 -14.36
N GLU A 216 23.16 -2.47 -14.76
CA GLU A 216 24.21 -3.12 -13.96
C GLU A 216 24.31 -2.54 -12.54
N ARG A 217 24.16 -1.22 -12.40
CA ARG A 217 24.15 -0.52 -11.11
C ARG A 217 23.05 -1.00 -10.15
N GLU A 218 21.91 -1.41 -10.68
CA GLU A 218 20.77 -1.91 -9.89
C GLU A 218 20.97 -3.38 -9.52
N LEU A 219 21.62 -4.15 -10.41
CA LEU A 219 22.02 -5.52 -10.12
C LEU A 219 23.10 -5.58 -9.03
N ASP A 220 23.99 -4.59 -8.95
CA ASP A 220 24.94 -4.45 -7.84
C ASP A 220 24.23 -4.23 -6.50
N ALA A 221 23.17 -3.42 -6.51
CA ALA A 221 22.34 -3.22 -5.33
C ALA A 221 21.64 -4.51 -4.88
N LEU A 222 21.19 -5.32 -5.84
CA LEU A 222 20.50 -6.58 -5.59
C LEU A 222 21.44 -7.71 -5.15
N ALA A 223 22.73 -7.65 -5.50
CA ALA A 223 23.70 -8.71 -5.19
C ALA A 223 23.83 -9.00 -3.68
N GLY A 224 23.57 -8.00 -2.82
CA GLY A 224 23.52 -8.17 -1.37
C GLY A 224 22.25 -8.86 -0.84
N ILE A 225 21.26 -9.08 -1.70
CA ILE A 225 19.95 -9.65 -1.38
C ILE A 225 19.78 -11.03 -2.01
N THR A 226 20.12 -11.17 -3.28
CA THR A 226 20.00 -12.42 -4.03
C THR A 226 21.23 -12.59 -4.91
N PRO A 227 21.95 -13.71 -4.82
CA PRO A 227 23.11 -13.96 -5.66
C PRO A 227 22.66 -14.21 -7.11
N LEU A 228 23.31 -13.52 -8.05
CA LEU A 228 23.12 -13.71 -9.48
C LEU A 228 24.43 -14.18 -10.12
N SER A 229 24.34 -15.22 -10.95
CA SER A 229 25.47 -15.65 -11.76
C SER A 229 25.82 -14.61 -12.83
N PRO A 230 27.05 -14.60 -13.36
CA PRO A 230 27.42 -13.70 -14.45
C PRO A 230 26.50 -13.81 -15.67
N GLY A 231 26.01 -15.02 -15.98
CA GLY A 231 25.07 -15.26 -17.07
C GLY A 231 23.68 -14.66 -16.80
N GLU A 232 23.17 -14.79 -15.57
CA GLU A 232 21.90 -14.19 -15.16
C GLU A 232 21.96 -12.66 -15.22
N ARG A 233 23.08 -12.07 -14.74
CA ARG A 233 23.31 -10.63 -14.82
C ARG A 233 23.33 -10.14 -16.26
N SER A 234 24.14 -10.77 -17.11
CA SER A 234 24.22 -10.45 -18.54
C SER A 234 22.85 -10.53 -19.23
N LEU A 235 22.07 -11.56 -18.90
CA LEU A 235 20.72 -11.74 -19.44
C LEU A 235 19.78 -10.60 -19.02
N VAL A 236 19.71 -10.27 -17.74
CA VAL A 236 18.85 -9.20 -17.23
C VAL A 236 19.28 -7.82 -17.76
N THR A 237 20.58 -7.56 -17.82
CA THR A 237 21.13 -6.31 -18.39
C THR A 237 20.78 -6.17 -19.88
N SER A 238 20.75 -7.28 -20.64
CA SER A 238 20.36 -7.26 -22.07
C SER A 238 18.92 -6.79 -22.32
N TRP A 239 18.08 -6.77 -21.28
CA TRP A 239 16.67 -6.35 -21.34
C TRP A 239 16.45 -4.90 -20.89
N ALA A 240 17.47 -4.24 -20.34
CA ALA A 240 17.32 -2.96 -19.64
C ALA A 240 17.04 -1.77 -20.56
N ALA A 241 17.62 -1.74 -21.76
CA ALA A 241 17.41 -0.68 -22.74
C ALA A 241 17.82 -1.14 -24.15
N PRO A 242 17.17 -0.63 -25.21
CA PRO A 242 17.64 -0.86 -26.58
C PRO A 242 19.01 -0.17 -26.78
N PRO A 243 19.94 -0.79 -27.52
CA PRO A 243 21.29 -0.25 -27.72
C PRO A 243 21.31 0.98 -28.65
N THR A 244 20.23 1.23 -29.41
CA THR A 244 20.13 2.32 -30.39
C THR A 244 18.71 2.88 -30.43
N TRP A 245 18.57 4.11 -30.91
CA TRP A 245 17.29 4.78 -31.11
C TRP A 245 16.62 4.24 -32.38
N VAL A 246 15.58 3.43 -32.21
CA VAL A 246 14.75 2.94 -33.31
C VAL A 246 13.30 3.36 -33.06
N PRO A 247 12.73 4.27 -33.87
CA PRO A 247 11.33 4.68 -33.73
C PRO A 247 10.38 3.48 -33.80
N GLY A 248 9.46 3.37 -32.84
CA GLY A 248 8.45 2.32 -32.79
C GLY A 248 8.97 0.95 -32.36
N ALA A 249 10.26 0.79 -32.02
CA ALA A 249 10.76 -0.45 -31.45
C ALA A 249 10.21 -0.67 -30.03
N LEU A 250 9.74 -1.89 -29.76
CA LEU A 250 9.35 -2.31 -28.42
C LEU A 250 10.58 -2.38 -27.52
N HIS A 251 10.40 -2.02 -26.26
CA HIS A 251 11.47 -2.15 -25.26
C HIS A 251 11.92 -3.62 -25.15
N PRO A 252 13.23 -3.93 -25.22
CA PRO A 252 13.71 -5.32 -25.33
C PRO A 252 13.38 -6.20 -24.13
N GLY A 253 13.16 -5.59 -22.96
CA GLY A 253 12.71 -6.27 -21.74
C GLY A 253 11.20 -6.36 -21.55
N ARG A 254 10.38 -5.78 -22.46
CA ARG A 254 8.92 -5.81 -22.32
C ARG A 254 8.44 -7.27 -22.28
N GLY A 255 7.78 -7.66 -21.19
CA GLY A 255 7.29 -9.03 -20.97
C GLY A 255 8.37 -10.07 -20.66
N ARG A 256 9.62 -9.70 -20.41
CA ARG A 256 10.70 -10.63 -20.04
C ARG A 256 11.09 -10.47 -18.59
N TYR A 257 11.18 -11.61 -17.90
CA TYR A 257 11.53 -11.63 -16.48
C TYR A 257 12.46 -12.79 -16.15
N LEU A 258 13.31 -12.60 -15.14
CA LEU A 258 14.06 -13.66 -14.49
C LEU A 258 13.41 -13.98 -13.16
N VAL A 259 12.88 -15.20 -13.00
CA VAL A 259 12.30 -15.68 -11.75
C VAL A 259 13.38 -16.38 -10.94
N LYS A 260 13.70 -15.83 -9.77
CA LYS A 260 14.70 -16.37 -8.86
C LYS A 260 14.03 -16.88 -7.59
N SER A 261 14.36 -18.09 -7.14
CA SER A 261 13.88 -18.63 -5.86
C SER A 261 15.06 -19.09 -5.01
N GLY A 262 15.38 -18.29 -3.99
CA GLY A 262 16.60 -18.46 -3.19
C GLY A 262 17.85 -18.46 -4.08
N GLU A 263 18.75 -19.40 -3.82
CA GLU A 263 20.05 -19.51 -4.53
C GLU A 263 19.98 -20.35 -5.82
N ARG A 264 18.80 -20.85 -6.19
CA ARG A 264 18.63 -21.68 -7.40
C ARG A 264 18.94 -20.88 -8.67
N VAL A 265 19.37 -21.57 -9.73
CA VAL A 265 19.46 -20.95 -11.06
C VAL A 265 18.11 -20.34 -11.43
N GLY A 266 18.13 -19.10 -11.88
CA GLY A 266 16.97 -18.33 -12.25
C GLY A 266 16.32 -18.89 -13.51
N LEU A 267 15.00 -18.82 -13.56
CA LEU A 267 14.21 -19.24 -14.70
C LEU A 267 13.85 -18.00 -15.53
N PRO A 268 14.43 -17.82 -16.74
CA PRO A 268 13.99 -16.77 -17.63
C PRO A 268 12.64 -17.13 -18.23
N VAL A 269 11.70 -16.18 -18.19
CA VAL A 269 10.36 -16.31 -18.74
C VAL A 269 10.07 -15.13 -19.67
N ALA A 270 9.30 -15.41 -20.71
CA ALA A 270 8.74 -14.39 -21.61
C ALA A 270 7.22 -14.55 -21.59
N LEU A 271 6.51 -13.44 -21.48
CA LEU A 271 5.06 -13.39 -21.53
C LEU A 271 4.58 -13.42 -22.98
N ASP A 272 3.69 -14.36 -23.29
CA ASP A 272 2.89 -14.35 -24.50
C ASP A 272 1.49 -13.85 -24.14
N LEU A 273 1.26 -12.55 -24.36
CA LEU A 273 -0.02 -11.92 -24.07
C LEU A 273 -1.02 -12.19 -25.20
N THR A 274 -2.24 -12.58 -24.84
CA THR A 274 -3.38 -12.62 -25.75
C THR A 274 -3.70 -11.23 -26.29
N PRO A 275 -4.41 -11.10 -27.44
CA PRO A 275 -4.81 -9.79 -27.97
C PRO A 275 -5.60 -8.93 -26.97
N SER A 276 -6.45 -9.56 -26.16
CA SER A 276 -7.21 -8.88 -25.12
C SER A 276 -6.30 -8.31 -24.03
N GLU A 277 -5.33 -9.10 -23.54
CA GLU A 277 -4.36 -8.63 -22.55
C GLU A 277 -3.51 -7.48 -23.12
N GLN A 278 -3.05 -7.58 -24.36
CA GLN A 278 -2.30 -6.49 -25.00
C GLN A 278 -3.08 -5.17 -25.03
N SER A 279 -4.39 -5.23 -25.30
CA SER A 279 -5.24 -4.03 -25.29
C SER A 279 -5.43 -3.41 -23.89
N LEU A 280 -5.44 -4.24 -22.84
CA LEU A 280 -5.59 -3.79 -21.46
C LEU A 280 -4.27 -3.24 -20.89
N TYR A 281 -3.12 -3.73 -21.38
CA TYR A 281 -1.79 -3.31 -20.95
C TYR A 281 -1.19 -2.15 -21.76
N ASP A 282 -1.92 -1.60 -22.73
CA ASP A 282 -1.45 -0.45 -23.52
C ASP A 282 -1.50 0.85 -22.69
N THR A 283 -0.38 1.18 -22.06
CA THR A 283 -0.18 2.44 -21.32
C THR A 283 0.35 3.57 -22.20
N ASP A 284 0.62 3.31 -23.49
CA ASP A 284 1.18 4.29 -24.43
C ASP A 284 0.08 5.21 -25.03
N GLY A 285 -1.18 5.05 -24.59
CA GLY A 285 -2.37 5.80 -25.03
C GLY A 285 -2.25 7.33 -25.03
N ALA A 286 -1.46 7.89 -24.10
CA ALA A 286 -1.20 9.33 -24.03
C ALA A 286 -0.31 9.82 -25.19
N PHE A 287 0.60 8.99 -25.67
CA PHE A 287 1.54 9.29 -26.76
C PHE A 287 0.98 8.94 -28.14
N THR A 288 -0.05 8.09 -28.22
CA THR A 288 -0.69 7.63 -29.46
C THR A 288 -1.91 8.44 -29.89
N ARG A 289 -2.35 9.46 -29.12
CA ARG A 289 -3.41 10.39 -29.56
C ARG A 289 -3.01 11.07 -30.87
N ARG A 290 -3.59 10.60 -31.98
CA ARG A 290 -3.51 11.24 -33.29
C ARG A 290 -3.97 12.70 -33.17
N ALA A 291 -3.14 13.63 -33.64
CA ALA A 291 -3.55 15.00 -33.89
C ALA A 291 -4.87 14.99 -34.69
N PRO A 292 -5.84 15.87 -34.37
CA PRO A 292 -7.09 15.93 -35.11
C PRO A 292 -6.76 16.12 -36.58
N ALA A 293 -7.33 15.28 -37.44
CA ALA A 293 -7.18 15.41 -38.88
C ALA A 293 -7.58 16.84 -39.26
N ALA A 294 -6.64 17.62 -39.79
CA ALA A 294 -6.94 18.91 -40.36
C ALA A 294 -7.98 18.67 -41.46
N GLY A 295 -9.19 19.18 -41.23
CA GLY A 295 -10.30 19.07 -42.17
C GLY A 295 -9.88 19.54 -43.55
N ARG A 296 -10.15 18.72 -44.56
CA ARG A 296 -10.22 19.14 -45.95
C ARG A 296 -11.63 19.63 -46.25
#